data_AF-A0A382ICG6-F1
#
_entry.id   AF-A0A382ICG6-F1
#
_cell.length_a   1.000
_cell.length_b   1.000
_cell.length_c   1.000
_cell.angle_alpha   90.00
_cell.angle_beta   90.00
_cell.angle_gamma   90.00
#
_symmetry.space_group_name_H-M   'P 1'
#
loop_
_entity.id
_entity.type
_entity.pdbx_description
1 polymer ?
#
loop_
_entity_poly.entity_id
_entity_poly.type
_entity_poly.pdbx_seq_one_letter_code
_entity_poly.pdbx_strand_id
1 'polypeptide(L)'
;MTNIQEMQYKDLRPMPEMIRRKDGANDEPAEWEVQPCAAERGAPMTAVLLRTMIAPIQDFELDRVIRAHEMMHAKVSPGDRTPWLARGIATDRGLQTAEEARVNFLTAKAGFDLDVLEDGTEQNAGERIAARGDWAEAVYFTAAISGCGGLNKYLVGIRRHRPGWGPRLRRIHQLIQKELRRIDRQEHDLASTRTSSGRMDPAKELIIGFQHTENIAEWLDRLAEEPHKDEDEDKDGQDGSGSSEGDTEGGDEDGTPGEDAGVGSDAESKDDEPPVSKEDLENQQPGRRDDVGAWAQLNVKEQNLTRHVPGGLGKKRIASNMGRN
;
A
#
# COMPACT_ATOMS: atom_id res chain seq x y z
N MET A 1 -46.75 29.76 -0.78
CA MET A 1 -46.23 28.98 0.37
C MET A 1 -46.05 27.56 -0.13
N THR A 2 -44.85 27.23 -0.57
CA THR A 2 -44.51 25.91 -1.10
C THR A 2 -44.35 24.96 0.08
N ASN A 3 -45.07 23.85 0.05
CA ASN A 3 -45.21 22.90 1.14
C ASN A 3 -43.86 22.30 1.56
N ILE A 4 -43.58 22.29 2.87
CA ILE A 4 -42.44 21.62 3.53
C ILE A 4 -42.66 20.08 3.61
N GLN A 5 -43.57 19.54 2.80
CA GLN A 5 -43.95 18.12 2.81
C GLN A 5 -43.37 17.45 1.57
N GLU A 6 -42.53 16.43 1.80
CA GLU A 6 -41.79 15.60 0.84
C GLU A 6 -40.34 16.02 0.52
N MET A 7 -39.54 16.34 1.54
CA MET A 7 -38.21 15.74 1.55
C MET A 7 -38.40 14.25 1.83
N GLN A 8 -38.65 13.46 0.78
CA GLN A 8 -38.44 12.02 0.86
C GLN A 8 -36.99 11.82 1.30
N TYR A 9 -36.77 11.37 2.53
CA TYR A 9 -35.45 10.92 2.97
C TYR A 9 -35.06 9.79 2.02
N LYS A 10 -34.19 10.09 1.05
CA LYS A 10 -33.58 9.05 0.22
C LYS A 10 -32.82 8.15 1.16
N ASP A 11 -33.18 6.87 1.20
CA ASP A 11 -32.34 5.88 1.85
C ASP A 11 -31.11 5.67 0.97
N LEU A 12 -30.02 6.32 1.34
CA LEU A 12 -28.73 6.26 0.64
C LEU A 12 -27.79 5.23 1.26
N ARG A 13 -28.30 4.36 2.14
CA ARG A 13 -27.50 3.29 2.72
C ARG A 13 -27.01 2.35 1.61
N PRO A 14 -25.71 1.99 1.58
CA PRO A 14 -25.25 0.91 0.71
C PRO A 14 -25.98 -0.39 1.07
N MET A 15 -26.13 -1.28 0.09
CA MET A 15 -26.77 -2.60 0.24
C MET A 15 -25.78 -3.73 -0.10
N PRO A 16 -24.77 -4.00 0.76
CA PRO A 16 -23.75 -5.01 0.47
C PRO A 16 -24.33 -6.42 0.31
N GLU A 17 -25.47 -6.72 0.94
CA GLU A 17 -26.21 -7.98 0.83
C GLU A 17 -26.63 -8.31 -0.62
N MET A 18 -26.72 -7.31 -1.50
CA MET A 18 -27.01 -7.53 -2.92
C MET A 18 -25.82 -8.10 -3.70
N ILE A 19 -24.61 -8.02 -3.14
CA ILE A 19 -23.39 -8.43 -3.83
C ILE A 19 -23.15 -9.93 -3.66
N ARG A 20 -23.20 -10.69 -4.75
CA ARG A 20 -22.82 -12.12 -4.72
C ARG A 20 -21.32 -12.33 -4.85
N ARG A 21 -20.78 -13.36 -4.18
CA ARG A 21 -19.36 -13.73 -4.23
C ARG A 21 -19.22 -15.20 -4.66
N LYS A 22 -17.99 -15.71 -4.73
CA LYS A 22 -17.70 -17.11 -5.11
C LYS A 22 -16.86 -17.84 -4.06
N ASP A 23 -16.69 -17.22 -2.88
CA ASP A 23 -15.99 -17.74 -1.71
C ASP A 23 -16.94 -18.09 -0.55
N GLY A 24 -18.25 -17.91 -0.69
CA GLY A 24 -19.23 -18.18 0.35
C GLY A 24 -19.55 -17.00 1.28
N ALA A 25 -18.82 -15.88 1.24
CA ALA A 25 -19.01 -14.79 2.23
C ALA A 25 -20.38 -14.09 2.13
N ASN A 26 -21.04 -14.16 0.97
CA ASN A 26 -22.35 -13.51 0.72
C ASN A 26 -23.28 -14.38 -0.15
N ASP A 27 -23.12 -15.70 -0.06
CA ASP A 27 -23.87 -16.66 -0.89
C ASP A 27 -25.24 -17.02 -0.28
N GLU A 28 -25.39 -16.88 1.03
CA GLU A 28 -26.68 -16.97 1.72
C GLU A 28 -27.26 -15.57 2.00
N PRO A 29 -28.59 -15.39 1.92
CA PRO A 29 -29.22 -14.14 2.33
C PRO A 29 -28.89 -13.85 3.79
N ALA A 30 -28.19 -12.75 4.04
CA ALA A 30 -27.87 -12.31 5.38
C ALA A 30 -27.86 -10.79 5.45
N GLU A 31 -28.32 -10.28 6.58
CA GLU A 31 -28.34 -8.86 6.86
C GLU A 31 -26.93 -8.36 7.14
N TRP A 32 -26.58 -7.23 6.52
CA TRP A 32 -25.37 -6.48 6.82
C TRP A 32 -25.69 -5.36 7.80
N GLU A 33 -24.80 -5.14 8.76
CA GLU A 33 -24.87 -3.98 9.65
C GLU A 33 -24.19 -2.78 8.96
N VAL A 34 -25.00 -1.78 8.59
CA VAL A 34 -24.52 -0.56 7.94
C VAL A 34 -24.61 0.62 8.92
N GLN A 35 -23.46 1.19 9.30
CA GLN A 35 -23.37 2.33 10.20
C GLN A 35 -22.91 3.61 9.47
N PRO A 36 -23.50 4.78 9.77
CA PRO A 36 -23.08 6.03 9.16
C PRO A 36 -21.77 6.55 9.76
N CYS A 37 -20.92 7.16 8.93
CA CYS A 37 -19.73 7.91 9.37
C CYS A 37 -19.54 9.23 8.58
N ALA A 38 -18.53 9.98 8.97
CA ALA A 38 -18.04 11.14 8.21
C ALA A 38 -17.18 10.69 7.01
N ALA A 39 -17.16 11.51 5.96
CA ALA A 39 -16.30 11.31 4.78
C ALA A 39 -14.84 11.72 5.07
N GLU A 40 -14.22 11.05 6.05
CA GLU A 40 -12.84 11.31 6.50
C GLU A 40 -12.00 10.04 6.33
N ARG A 41 -10.72 10.18 5.95
CA ARG A 41 -9.85 9.01 5.74
C ARG A 41 -9.74 8.17 7.01
N GLY A 42 -9.97 6.87 6.85
CA GLY A 42 -9.92 5.89 7.93
C GLY A 42 -11.20 5.76 8.75
N ALA A 43 -12.22 6.59 8.51
CA ALA A 43 -13.54 6.41 9.12
C ALA A 43 -14.41 5.38 8.37
N PRO A 44 -14.50 5.39 7.02
CA PRO A 44 -15.10 4.30 6.27
C PRO A 44 -14.32 3.00 6.44
N MET A 45 -15.05 1.90 6.56
CA MET A 45 -14.46 0.56 6.63
C MET A 45 -15.47 -0.53 6.27
N THR A 46 -14.96 -1.63 5.75
CA THR A 46 -15.76 -2.81 5.41
C THR A 46 -15.14 -4.07 6.02
N ALA A 47 -15.93 -4.83 6.77
CA ALA A 47 -15.54 -6.10 7.37
C ALA A 47 -16.42 -7.23 6.81
N VAL A 48 -15.92 -7.94 5.81
CA VAL A 48 -16.68 -8.93 5.03
C VAL A 48 -17.19 -10.09 5.88
N LEU A 49 -16.35 -10.68 6.75
CA LEU A 49 -16.79 -11.79 7.62
C LEU A 49 -17.78 -11.37 8.70
N LEU A 50 -17.64 -10.15 9.22
CA LEU A 50 -18.54 -9.61 10.24
C LEU A 50 -19.83 -9.06 9.63
N ARG A 51 -19.87 -8.90 8.30
CA ARG A 51 -20.95 -8.25 7.55
C ARG A 51 -21.24 -6.85 8.07
N THR A 52 -20.19 -6.11 8.39
CA THR A 52 -20.27 -4.73 8.87
C THR A 52 -19.70 -3.79 7.82
N MET A 53 -20.42 -2.72 7.52
CA MET A 53 -19.95 -1.63 6.67
C MET A 53 -20.18 -0.30 7.37
N ILE A 54 -19.14 0.53 7.43
CA ILE A 54 -19.21 1.90 7.92
C ILE A 54 -18.98 2.80 6.72
N ALA A 55 -19.98 3.60 6.36
CA ALA A 55 -19.92 4.46 5.18
C ALA A 55 -20.76 5.74 5.35
N PRO A 56 -20.40 6.84 4.68
CA PRO A 56 -21.17 8.07 4.74
C PRO A 56 -22.48 7.93 3.96
N ILE A 57 -23.56 8.52 4.50
CA ILE A 57 -24.93 8.36 3.98
C ILE A 57 -25.55 9.67 3.45
N GLN A 58 -24.76 10.74 3.29
CA GLN A 58 -25.28 11.98 2.72
C GLN A 58 -25.28 11.93 1.18
N ASP A 59 -26.05 12.84 0.56
CA ASP A 59 -26.20 12.98 -0.89
C ASP A 59 -25.09 13.88 -1.49
N PHE A 60 -23.84 13.70 -1.07
CA PHE A 60 -22.68 14.33 -1.66
C PHE A 60 -21.97 13.39 -2.64
N GLU A 61 -21.29 13.96 -3.62
CA GLU A 61 -20.54 13.21 -4.62
C GLU A 61 -19.43 12.37 -3.99
N LEU A 62 -18.63 12.97 -3.09
CA LEU A 62 -17.62 12.28 -2.31
C LEU A 62 -18.22 11.08 -1.54
N ASP A 63 -19.31 11.31 -0.81
CA ASP A 63 -20.00 10.24 -0.06
C ASP A 63 -20.46 9.10 -0.97
N ARG A 64 -20.96 9.42 -2.17
CA ARG A 64 -21.37 8.42 -3.17
C ARG A 64 -20.19 7.56 -3.60
N VAL A 65 -19.04 8.18 -3.85
CA VAL A 65 -17.82 7.48 -4.27
C VAL A 65 -17.23 6.65 -3.13
N ILE A 66 -17.23 7.16 -1.89
CA ILE A 66 -16.83 6.38 -0.71
C ILE A 66 -17.74 5.16 -0.55
N ARG A 67 -19.07 5.30 -0.67
CA ARG A 67 -19.98 4.14 -0.63
C ARG A 67 -19.65 3.12 -1.73
N ALA A 68 -19.30 3.58 -2.93
CA ALA A 68 -18.91 2.69 -4.02
C ALA A 68 -17.59 1.95 -3.73
N HIS A 69 -16.62 2.64 -3.14
CA HIS A 69 -15.34 2.08 -2.67
C HIS A 69 -15.56 0.98 -1.62
N GLU A 70 -16.35 1.26 -0.59
CA GLU A 70 -16.69 0.27 0.45
C GLU A 70 -17.49 -0.91 -0.11
N MET A 71 -18.44 -0.65 -1.01
CA MET A 71 -19.17 -1.71 -1.72
C MET A 71 -18.23 -2.56 -2.59
N MET A 72 -17.16 -1.98 -3.14
CA MET A 72 -16.14 -2.72 -3.87
C MET A 72 -15.31 -3.59 -2.91
N HIS A 73 -14.93 -3.11 -1.73
CA HIS A 73 -14.34 -3.97 -0.69
C HIS A 73 -15.25 -5.16 -0.36
N ALA A 74 -16.54 -4.90 -0.11
CA ALA A 74 -17.52 -5.96 0.13
C ALA A 74 -17.60 -6.97 -1.02
N LYS A 75 -17.36 -6.53 -2.27
CA LYS A 75 -17.35 -7.38 -3.46
C LYS A 75 -16.10 -8.23 -3.61
N VAL A 76 -14.91 -7.67 -3.39
CA VAL A 76 -13.66 -8.27 -3.85
C VAL A 76 -12.61 -8.54 -2.78
N SER A 77 -12.67 -7.89 -1.62
CA SER A 77 -11.68 -8.09 -0.56
C SER A 77 -11.86 -9.46 0.09
N PRO A 78 -10.79 -10.15 0.52
CA PRO A 78 -10.90 -11.43 1.22
C PRO A 78 -11.68 -11.27 2.52
N GLY A 79 -12.36 -12.33 2.94
CA GLY A 79 -13.04 -12.37 4.23
C GLY A 79 -12.06 -12.25 5.39
N ASP A 80 -11.04 -13.11 5.38
CA ASP A 80 -9.92 -13.09 6.33
C ASP A 80 -8.60 -12.90 5.59
N ARG A 81 -7.76 -12.00 6.09
CA ARG A 81 -6.37 -11.80 5.61
C ARG A 81 -5.37 -12.72 6.32
N THR A 82 -5.75 -13.35 7.43
CA THR A 82 -4.86 -14.23 8.22
C THR A 82 -4.21 -15.34 7.38
N PRO A 83 -4.93 -16.04 6.47
CA PRO A 83 -4.31 -17.05 5.59
C PRO A 83 -3.21 -16.47 4.69
N TRP A 84 -3.35 -15.22 4.27
CA TRP A 84 -2.36 -14.52 3.43
C TRP A 84 -1.13 -14.12 4.24
N LEU A 85 -1.35 -13.56 5.42
CA LEU A 85 -0.26 -13.19 6.34
C LEU A 85 0.55 -14.41 6.79
N ALA A 86 -0.12 -15.53 7.04
CA ALA A 86 0.53 -16.78 7.47
C ALA A 86 1.53 -17.33 6.43
N ARG A 87 1.40 -16.96 5.16
CA ARG A 87 2.34 -17.36 4.10
C ARG A 87 3.67 -16.64 4.18
N GLY A 88 3.73 -15.48 4.85
CA GLY A 88 4.96 -14.69 5.01
C GLY A 88 5.50 -14.11 3.70
N ILE A 89 4.64 -13.91 2.69
CA ILE A 89 5.02 -13.38 1.38
C ILE A 89 5.06 -11.86 1.37
N ALA A 90 4.08 -11.24 2.02
CA ALA A 90 3.94 -9.80 2.11
C ALA A 90 3.52 -9.40 3.52
N THR A 91 3.84 -8.17 3.90
CA THR A 91 3.45 -7.57 5.18
C THR A 91 1.96 -7.20 5.18
N ASP A 92 1.37 -7.06 6.37
CA ASP A 92 -0.02 -6.57 6.49
C ASP A 92 -0.18 -5.17 5.89
N ARG A 93 0.84 -4.32 6.01
CA ARG A 93 0.85 -2.97 5.44
C ARG A 93 0.89 -3.00 3.91
N GLY A 94 1.77 -3.82 3.34
CA GLY A 94 1.82 -4.05 1.89
C GLY A 94 0.50 -4.57 1.36
N LEU A 95 -0.08 -5.59 2.01
CA LEU A 95 -1.37 -6.18 1.61
C LEU A 95 -2.51 -5.17 1.69
N GLN A 96 -2.58 -4.37 2.77
CA GLN A 96 -3.61 -3.36 2.92
C GLN A 96 -3.51 -2.29 1.81
N THR A 97 -2.32 -1.74 1.58
CA THR A 97 -2.15 -0.63 0.63
C THR A 97 -2.24 -1.08 -0.84
N ALA A 98 -1.80 -2.30 -1.15
CA ALA A 98 -2.05 -2.91 -2.46
C ALA A 98 -3.55 -3.18 -2.68
N GLU A 99 -4.28 -3.57 -1.63
CA GLU A 99 -5.72 -3.80 -1.72
C GLU A 99 -6.48 -2.50 -2.00
N GLU A 100 -6.14 -1.41 -1.31
CA GLU A 100 -6.71 -0.09 -1.62
C GLU A 100 -6.48 0.28 -3.10
N ALA A 101 -5.27 0.09 -3.62
CA ALA A 101 -4.97 0.36 -5.03
C ALA A 101 -5.83 -0.48 -5.99
N ARG A 102 -6.04 -1.76 -5.68
CA ARG A 102 -6.90 -2.65 -6.47
C ARG A 102 -8.37 -2.23 -6.40
N VAL A 103 -8.86 -1.88 -5.22
CA VAL A 103 -10.24 -1.43 -5.00
C VAL A 103 -10.49 -0.10 -5.69
N ASN A 104 -9.55 0.84 -5.63
CA ASN A 104 -9.61 2.09 -6.41
C ASN A 104 -9.75 1.78 -7.90
N PHE A 105 -8.85 0.95 -8.44
CA PHE A 105 -8.89 0.59 -9.86
C PHE A 105 -10.22 -0.03 -10.29
N LEU A 106 -10.76 -0.97 -9.50
CA LEU A 106 -12.02 -1.63 -9.80
C LEU A 106 -13.23 -0.71 -9.63
N THR A 107 -13.18 0.23 -8.69
CA THR A 107 -14.22 1.24 -8.47
C THR A 107 -14.28 2.22 -9.64
N ALA A 108 -13.12 2.71 -10.10
CA ALA A 108 -13.02 3.52 -11.31
C ALA A 108 -13.53 2.76 -12.55
N LYS A 109 -13.16 1.47 -12.67
CA LYS A 109 -13.65 0.61 -13.76
C LYS A 109 -15.17 0.42 -13.73
N ALA A 110 -15.80 0.45 -12.55
CA ALA A 110 -17.25 0.40 -12.40
C ALA A 110 -17.96 1.72 -12.80
N GLY A 111 -17.20 2.76 -13.16
CA GLY A 111 -17.73 4.03 -13.67
C GLY A 111 -17.85 5.13 -12.62
N PHE A 112 -17.27 4.95 -11.43
CA PHE A 112 -17.21 5.98 -10.40
C PHE A 112 -15.99 6.88 -10.62
N ASP A 113 -16.18 8.18 -10.43
CA ASP A 113 -15.12 9.16 -10.51
C ASP A 113 -14.28 9.13 -9.22
N LEU A 114 -13.01 8.72 -9.31
CA LEU A 114 -12.10 8.70 -8.15
C LEU A 114 -11.29 9.98 -7.99
N ASP A 115 -11.42 10.95 -8.91
CA ASP A 115 -10.74 12.24 -8.77
C ASP A 115 -11.30 13.04 -7.60
N VAL A 116 -12.55 12.78 -7.21
CA VAL A 116 -13.15 13.38 -6.01
C VAL A 116 -12.72 12.69 -4.71
N LEU A 117 -12.10 11.51 -4.77
CA LEU A 117 -11.73 10.73 -3.58
C LEU A 117 -10.47 11.31 -2.92
N GLU A 118 -10.68 12.38 -2.15
CA GLU A 118 -9.68 13.07 -1.35
C GLU A 118 -10.36 13.69 -0.11
N ASP A 119 -9.61 13.82 0.98
CA ASP A 119 -10.11 14.43 2.22
C ASP A 119 -9.40 15.75 2.58
N GLY A 120 -8.49 16.21 1.72
CA GLY A 120 -7.74 17.45 1.88
C GLY A 120 -6.53 17.33 2.81
N THR A 121 -6.29 16.16 3.41
CA THR A 121 -5.16 15.93 4.33
C THR A 121 -3.90 15.44 3.61
N GLU A 122 -3.98 15.13 2.32
CA GLU A 122 -2.94 14.43 1.55
C GLU A 122 -1.63 15.20 1.51
N GLN A 123 -1.70 16.52 1.31
CA GLN A 123 -0.52 17.36 1.30
C GLN A 123 0.18 17.35 2.67
N ASN A 124 -0.58 17.52 3.75
CA ASN A 124 -0.05 17.47 5.12
C ASN A 124 0.51 16.09 5.48
N ALA A 125 -0.07 15.01 4.94
CA ALA A 125 0.46 13.67 5.09
C ALA A 125 1.82 13.54 4.40
N GLY A 126 1.94 13.97 3.15
CA GLY A 126 3.19 13.98 2.39
C GLY A 126 4.28 14.80 3.07
N GLU A 127 3.96 15.99 3.57
CA GLU A 127 4.91 16.85 4.29
C GLU A 127 5.46 16.15 5.54
N ARG A 128 4.58 15.58 6.37
CA ARG A 128 4.99 14.88 7.60
C ARG A 128 5.82 13.63 7.31
N ILE A 129 5.46 12.85 6.29
CA ILE A 129 6.19 11.64 5.91
C ILE A 129 7.60 12.00 5.41
N ALA A 130 7.70 12.95 4.48
CA ALA A 130 8.98 13.39 3.94
C ALA A 130 9.87 14.06 5.01
N ALA A 131 9.30 14.87 5.90
CA ALA A 131 10.03 15.48 7.01
C ALA A 131 10.64 14.45 7.98
N ARG A 132 10.02 13.28 8.12
CA ARG A 132 10.54 12.17 8.94
C ARG A 132 11.56 11.30 8.21
N GLY A 133 11.75 11.49 6.90
CA GLY A 133 12.59 10.60 6.10
C GLY A 133 12.05 9.17 6.02
N ASP A 134 10.73 8.98 6.20
CA ASP A 134 10.11 7.65 6.22
C ASP A 134 9.74 7.20 4.79
N TRP A 135 10.69 6.59 4.11
CA TRP A 135 10.52 6.13 2.73
C TRP A 135 9.48 5.01 2.62
N ALA A 136 9.49 4.07 3.55
CA ALA A 136 8.55 2.96 3.58
C ALA A 136 7.11 3.45 3.62
N GLU A 137 6.78 4.35 4.55
CA GLU A 137 5.43 4.93 4.61
C GLU A 137 5.14 5.77 3.37
N ALA A 138 6.15 6.42 2.76
CA ALA A 138 5.95 7.15 1.52
C ALA A 138 5.51 6.24 0.36
N VAL A 139 6.11 5.04 0.25
CA VAL A 139 5.74 4.01 -0.72
C VAL A 139 4.34 3.47 -0.45
N TYR A 140 4.05 3.05 0.79
CA TYR A 140 2.74 2.50 1.16
C TYR A 140 1.61 3.52 0.98
N PHE A 141 1.80 4.76 1.40
CA PHE A 141 0.80 5.82 1.23
C PHE A 141 0.54 6.10 -0.26
N THR A 142 1.59 6.13 -1.09
CA THR A 142 1.47 6.26 -2.55
C THR A 142 0.65 5.13 -3.15
N ALA A 143 0.87 3.89 -2.71
CA ALA A 143 0.10 2.75 -3.17
C ALA A 143 -1.37 2.88 -2.76
N ALA A 144 -1.66 3.21 -1.50
CA ALA A 144 -3.02 3.32 -0.98
C ALA A 144 -3.88 4.35 -1.73
N ILE A 145 -3.30 5.49 -2.12
CA ILE A 145 -4.01 6.55 -2.87
C ILE A 145 -3.87 6.42 -4.40
N SER A 146 -3.30 5.31 -4.88
CA SER A 146 -3.04 5.12 -6.30
C SER A 146 -4.36 5.04 -7.06
N GLY A 147 -4.56 5.99 -7.99
CA GLY A 147 -5.78 6.09 -8.80
C GLY A 147 -6.83 7.05 -8.25
N CYS A 148 -6.54 7.76 -7.15
CA CYS A 148 -7.41 8.79 -6.56
C CYS A 148 -6.88 10.21 -6.83
N GLY A 149 -7.76 11.21 -6.71
CA GLY A 149 -7.41 12.63 -6.87
C GLY A 149 -6.34 13.15 -5.91
N GLY A 150 -6.23 12.56 -4.71
CA GLY A 150 -5.30 12.97 -3.66
C GLY A 150 -3.80 12.81 -3.98
N LEU A 151 -3.42 12.05 -5.01
CA LEU A 151 -2.02 11.74 -5.33
C LEU A 151 -1.18 12.99 -5.61
N ASN A 152 -1.70 13.94 -6.40
CA ASN A 152 -0.92 15.13 -6.77
C ASN A 152 -0.64 16.02 -5.55
N LYS A 153 -1.64 16.21 -4.68
CA LYS A 153 -1.50 16.98 -3.42
C LYS A 153 -0.50 16.32 -2.48
N TYR A 154 -0.57 15.00 -2.33
CA TYR A 154 0.40 14.22 -1.57
C TYR A 154 1.84 14.42 -2.09
N LEU A 155 2.06 14.31 -3.40
CA LEU A 155 3.38 14.50 -4.00
C LEU A 155 3.89 15.94 -3.91
N VAL A 156 3.00 16.95 -3.87
CA VAL A 156 3.39 18.33 -3.56
C VAL A 156 3.94 18.40 -2.14
N GLY A 157 3.28 17.76 -1.18
CA GLY A 157 3.76 17.70 0.20
C GLY A 157 5.12 17.01 0.35
N ILE A 158 5.32 15.88 -0.32
CA ILE A 158 6.61 15.15 -0.33
C ILE A 158 7.76 16.06 -0.79
N ARG A 159 7.55 16.81 -1.89
CA ARG A 159 8.61 17.62 -2.50
C ARG A 159 9.07 18.81 -1.64
N ARG A 160 8.30 19.20 -0.61
CA ARG A 160 8.72 20.28 0.31
C ARG A 160 9.93 19.91 1.16
N HIS A 161 10.10 18.63 1.46
CA HIS A 161 11.21 18.13 2.27
C HIS A 161 12.11 17.15 1.52
N ARG A 162 11.59 16.43 0.52
CA ARG A 162 12.31 15.41 -0.26
C ARG A 162 11.95 15.53 -1.75
N PRO A 163 12.46 16.54 -2.49
CA PRO A 163 12.11 16.76 -3.89
C PRO A 163 12.44 15.56 -4.80
N GLY A 164 13.54 14.85 -4.54
CA GLY A 164 13.97 13.66 -5.29
C GLY A 164 13.00 12.48 -5.21
N TRP A 165 12.20 12.39 -4.14
CA TRP A 165 11.23 11.29 -3.95
C TRP A 165 10.00 11.44 -4.85
N GLY A 166 9.57 12.68 -5.13
CA GLY A 166 8.35 12.96 -5.89
C GLY A 166 8.27 12.22 -7.25
N PRO A 167 9.30 12.29 -8.10
CA PRO A 167 9.35 11.53 -9.35
C PRO A 167 9.32 9.99 -9.16
N ARG A 168 9.93 9.46 -8.11
CA ARG A 168 9.95 8.00 -7.85
C ARG A 168 8.62 7.47 -7.37
N LEU A 169 8.00 8.15 -6.42
CA LEU A 169 6.66 7.81 -5.94
C LEU A 169 5.63 7.93 -7.09
N ARG A 170 5.74 8.96 -7.93
CA ARG A 170 4.91 9.05 -9.15
C ARG A 170 5.10 7.85 -10.07
N ARG A 171 6.34 7.38 -10.24
CA ARG A 171 6.62 6.21 -11.06
C ARG A 171 6.07 4.93 -10.45
N ILE A 172 6.17 4.74 -9.13
CA ILE A 172 5.54 3.62 -8.40
C ILE A 172 4.04 3.59 -8.67
N HIS A 173 3.34 4.72 -8.50
CA HIS A 173 1.92 4.84 -8.85
C HIS A 173 1.64 4.39 -10.30
N GLN A 174 2.41 4.87 -11.27
CA GLN A 174 2.23 4.49 -12.68
C GLN A 174 2.42 2.99 -12.91
N LEU A 175 3.40 2.38 -12.25
CA LEU A 175 3.68 0.94 -12.35
C LEU A 175 2.55 0.11 -11.72
N ILE A 176 2.03 0.50 -10.56
CA ILE A 176 0.84 -0.12 -9.95
C ILE A 176 -0.34 -0.09 -10.93
N GLN A 177 -0.67 1.10 -11.46
CA GLN A 177 -1.79 1.26 -12.38
C GLN A 177 -1.58 0.51 -13.71
N LYS A 178 -0.33 0.43 -14.18
CA LYS A 178 0.02 -0.36 -15.37
C LYS A 178 -0.18 -1.86 -15.12
N GLU A 179 0.23 -2.36 -13.95
CA GLU A 179 0.09 -3.77 -13.60
C GLU A 179 -1.38 -4.16 -13.41
N LEU A 180 -2.17 -3.35 -12.70
CA LEU A 180 -3.61 -3.59 -12.54
C LEU A 180 -4.33 -3.62 -13.90
N ARG A 181 -4.01 -2.69 -14.80
CA ARG A 181 -4.52 -2.72 -16.19
C ARG A 181 -4.09 -3.95 -16.96
N ARG A 182 -2.86 -4.43 -16.75
CA ARG A 182 -2.34 -5.65 -17.41
C ARG A 182 -3.16 -6.86 -16.97
N ILE A 183 -3.26 -7.08 -15.67
CA ILE A 183 -3.99 -8.21 -15.07
C ILE A 183 -5.45 -8.19 -15.53
N ASP A 184 -6.10 -7.03 -15.46
CA ASP A 184 -7.50 -6.87 -15.85
C ASP A 184 -7.76 -7.23 -17.33
N ARG A 185 -6.79 -6.94 -18.22
CA ARG A 185 -6.87 -7.22 -19.65
C ARG A 185 -6.47 -8.63 -20.06
N GLN A 186 -5.55 -9.26 -19.32
CA GLN A 186 -4.92 -10.52 -19.73
C GLN A 186 -5.47 -11.72 -18.96
N GLU A 187 -5.71 -11.56 -17.67
CA GLU A 187 -6.02 -12.67 -16.75
C GLU A 187 -7.52 -12.67 -16.37
N HIS A 188 -8.16 -11.49 -16.42
CA HIS A 188 -9.60 -11.28 -16.20
C HIS A 188 -10.13 -11.77 -14.84
N ASP A 189 -9.25 -11.92 -13.86
CA ASP A 189 -9.56 -12.46 -12.53
C ASP A 189 -9.25 -11.46 -11.39
N LEU A 190 -8.90 -10.22 -11.72
CA LEU A 190 -8.59 -9.17 -10.73
C LEU A 190 -9.72 -8.94 -9.70
N ALA A 191 -10.97 -9.12 -10.10
CA ALA A 191 -12.16 -9.03 -9.23
C ALA A 191 -12.68 -10.41 -8.76
N SER A 192 -11.95 -11.49 -9.02
CA SER A 192 -12.37 -12.85 -8.72
C SER A 192 -12.29 -13.14 -7.23
N THR A 193 -13.41 -13.57 -6.66
CA THR A 193 -13.50 -14.14 -5.31
C THR A 193 -13.59 -15.67 -5.34
N ARG A 194 -13.23 -16.32 -6.45
CA ARG A 194 -13.15 -17.78 -6.48
C ARG A 194 -12.02 -18.24 -5.58
N THR A 195 -12.27 -19.26 -4.76
CA THR A 195 -11.23 -19.91 -3.97
C THR A 195 -10.38 -20.82 -4.84
N SER A 196 -9.09 -20.95 -4.52
CA SER A 196 -8.17 -21.81 -5.26
C SER A 196 -8.50 -23.30 -5.13
N SER A 197 -8.97 -23.72 -3.95
CA SER A 197 -9.40 -25.10 -3.68
C SER A 197 -10.81 -25.44 -4.20
N GLY A 198 -11.60 -24.43 -4.56
CA GLY A 198 -13.03 -24.56 -4.89
C GLY A 198 -13.94 -24.74 -3.68
N ARG A 199 -13.41 -24.75 -2.44
CA ARG A 199 -14.22 -24.75 -1.21
C ARG A 199 -14.72 -23.35 -0.89
N MET A 200 -15.97 -23.24 -0.44
CA MET A 200 -16.56 -21.96 -0.01
C MET A 200 -16.32 -21.75 1.48
N ASP A 201 -15.10 -21.33 1.85
CA ASP A 201 -14.74 -20.98 3.23
C ASP A 201 -13.98 -19.64 3.23
N PRO A 202 -14.68 -18.51 3.39
CA PRO A 202 -14.08 -17.18 3.28
C PRO A 202 -13.13 -16.82 4.44
N ALA A 203 -13.06 -17.66 5.47
CA ALA A 203 -12.16 -17.46 6.61
C ALA A 203 -10.82 -18.20 6.46
N LYS A 204 -10.75 -19.22 5.60
CA LYS A 204 -9.55 -20.08 5.52
C LYS A 204 -8.98 -20.24 4.12
N GLU A 205 -9.75 -19.92 3.09
CA GLU A 205 -9.36 -20.14 1.71
C GLU A 205 -8.78 -18.88 1.07
N LEU A 206 -7.85 -19.09 0.14
CA LEU A 206 -7.26 -18.03 -0.66
C LEU A 206 -8.14 -17.79 -1.90
N ILE A 207 -8.46 -16.53 -2.16
CA ILE A 207 -9.17 -16.11 -3.38
C ILE A 207 -8.22 -15.68 -4.50
N ILE A 208 -8.53 -16.08 -5.73
CA ILE A 208 -7.67 -15.88 -6.90
C ILE A 208 -7.36 -14.39 -7.14
N GLY A 209 -8.36 -13.51 -7.09
CA GLY A 209 -8.16 -12.09 -7.39
C GLY A 209 -7.27 -11.37 -6.37
N PHE A 210 -7.19 -11.87 -5.14
CA PHE A 210 -6.33 -11.28 -4.11
C PHE A 210 -4.87 -11.77 -4.19
N GLN A 211 -4.58 -12.83 -4.96
CA GLN A 211 -3.19 -13.22 -5.25
C GLN A 211 -2.44 -12.12 -5.98
N HIS A 212 -3.11 -11.41 -6.89
CA HIS A 212 -2.56 -10.22 -7.55
C HIS A 212 -2.23 -9.11 -6.58
N THR A 213 -3.04 -8.97 -5.53
CA THR A 213 -2.81 -8.00 -4.45
C THR A 213 -1.58 -8.38 -3.64
N GLU A 214 -1.42 -9.66 -3.30
CA GLU A 214 -0.22 -10.17 -2.62
C GLU A 214 1.05 -9.99 -3.45
N ASN A 215 0.99 -10.21 -4.77
CA ASN A 215 2.12 -10.01 -5.67
C ASN A 215 2.55 -8.54 -5.73
N ILE A 216 1.59 -7.60 -5.77
CA ILE A 216 1.87 -6.16 -5.71
C ILE A 216 2.40 -5.79 -4.32
N ALA A 217 1.81 -6.32 -3.25
CA ALA A 217 2.22 -6.08 -1.87
C ALA A 217 3.67 -6.49 -1.60
N GLU A 218 4.08 -7.67 -2.04
CA GLU A 218 5.46 -8.15 -1.94
C GLU A 218 6.45 -7.19 -2.62
N TRP A 219 6.08 -6.69 -3.80
CA TRP A 219 6.90 -5.72 -4.51
C TRP A 219 6.95 -4.36 -3.80
N LEU A 220 5.84 -3.92 -3.20
CA LEU A 220 5.83 -2.72 -2.35
C LEU A 220 6.71 -2.90 -1.12
N ASP A 221 6.69 -4.07 -0.48
CA ASP A 221 7.55 -4.37 0.66
C ASP A 221 9.02 -4.31 0.26
N ARG A 222 9.41 -4.89 -0.88
CA ARG A 222 10.79 -4.79 -1.42
C ARG A 222 11.20 -3.35 -1.74
N LEU A 223 10.27 -2.52 -2.22
CA LEU A 223 10.55 -1.10 -2.46
C LEU A 223 10.65 -0.30 -1.16
N ALA A 224 9.92 -0.71 -0.12
CA ALA A 224 9.89 -0.05 1.18
C ALA A 224 11.09 -0.44 2.06
N GLU A 225 11.73 -1.58 1.81
CA GLU A 225 13.02 -1.91 2.39
C GLU A 225 14.08 -0.89 1.93
N GLU A 226 14.64 -0.14 2.88
CA GLU A 226 15.83 0.66 2.60
C GLU A 226 16.94 -0.31 2.15
N PRO A 227 17.62 -0.06 1.02
CA PRO A 227 18.79 -0.86 0.69
C PRO A 227 19.74 -0.77 1.88
N HIS A 228 20.02 -1.90 2.51
CA HIS A 228 21.13 -1.95 3.44
C HIS A 228 22.34 -1.47 2.66
N LYS A 229 22.94 -0.36 3.10
CA LYS A 229 24.32 -0.08 2.73
C LYS A 229 25.10 -1.26 3.29
N ASP A 230 25.34 -2.27 2.47
CA ASP A 230 26.49 -3.13 2.69
C ASP A 230 27.63 -2.14 2.91
N GLU A 231 28.27 -2.23 4.08
CA GLU A 231 29.44 -1.42 4.37
C GLU A 231 30.45 -1.78 3.27
N ASP A 232 30.50 -0.95 2.22
CA ASP A 232 31.42 -1.10 1.12
C ASP A 232 32.81 -1.18 1.76
N GLU A 233 33.41 -2.38 1.73
CA GLU A 233 34.80 -2.55 2.05
C GLU A 233 35.56 -1.58 1.14
N ASP A 234 36.11 -0.53 1.76
CA ASP A 234 36.98 0.47 1.14
C ASP A 234 37.94 -0.21 0.17
N LYS A 235 37.65 -0.11 -1.13
CA LYS A 235 38.63 -0.33 -2.18
C LYS A 235 38.99 1.01 -2.79
N ASP A 236 39.97 1.63 -2.14
CA ASP A 236 40.93 2.53 -2.76
C ASP A 236 41.22 2.14 -4.22
N GLY A 237 41.05 3.06 -5.16
CA GLY A 237 41.43 2.75 -6.54
C GLY A 237 41.03 3.70 -7.65
N GLN A 238 41.48 4.96 -7.56
CA GLN A 238 42.17 5.67 -8.66
C GLN A 238 41.35 6.39 -9.76
N ASP A 239 41.70 7.68 -9.88
CA ASP A 239 41.40 8.67 -10.91
C ASP A 239 41.22 8.16 -12.35
N GLY A 240 40.23 8.74 -13.03
CA GLY A 240 40.09 8.67 -14.48
C GLY A 240 39.18 9.77 -15.01
N SER A 241 39.76 10.94 -15.31
CA SER A 241 39.10 12.04 -16.01
C SER A 241 38.58 11.61 -17.39
N GLY A 242 37.34 11.96 -17.71
CA GLY A 242 36.77 11.75 -19.05
C GLY A 242 35.55 12.62 -19.29
N SER A 243 35.77 13.82 -19.82
CA SER A 243 34.76 14.71 -20.37
C SER A 243 34.27 14.18 -21.72
N SER A 244 32.96 14.15 -21.99
CA SER A 244 32.35 14.66 -23.23
C SER A 244 30.82 14.49 -23.24
N GLU A 245 30.12 15.57 -23.58
CA GLU A 245 28.98 15.69 -24.52
C GLU A 245 27.78 14.72 -24.32
N GLY A 246 26.57 15.18 -24.01
CA GLY A 246 25.85 16.29 -24.63
C GLY A 246 24.89 15.72 -25.67
N ASP A 247 23.62 15.50 -25.30
CA ASP A 247 22.56 15.36 -26.30
C ASP A 247 21.23 15.87 -25.76
N THR A 248 20.67 16.82 -26.50
CA THR A 248 19.48 17.61 -26.18
C THR A 248 18.48 17.42 -27.31
N GLU A 249 17.33 16.84 -27.01
CA GLU A 249 16.08 16.97 -27.79
C GLU A 249 14.99 17.18 -26.73
N GLY A 250 14.30 18.31 -26.59
CA GLY A 250 13.57 19.10 -27.59
C GLY A 250 12.24 18.41 -27.89
N GLY A 251 11.05 18.90 -27.58
CA GLY A 251 10.52 20.11 -26.97
C GLY A 251 8.99 20.01 -27.13
N ASP A 252 8.21 20.62 -26.24
CA ASP A 252 6.86 21.11 -26.55
C ASP A 252 6.52 22.21 -25.53
N GLU A 253 6.51 23.44 -26.04
CA GLU A 253 6.10 24.66 -25.36
C GLU A 253 4.58 24.83 -25.45
N ASP A 254 3.93 25.19 -24.34
CA ASP A 254 3.00 26.33 -24.36
C ASP A 254 3.04 27.05 -22.99
N GLY A 255 3.22 28.37 -23.04
CA GLY A 255 3.41 29.28 -21.91
C GLY A 255 2.11 29.59 -21.16
N THR A 256 2.10 30.25 -19.99
CA THR A 256 2.63 31.59 -19.71
C THR A 256 2.73 31.78 -18.16
N PRO A 257 3.51 32.77 -17.66
CA PRO A 257 4.24 32.69 -16.40
C PRO A 257 3.61 33.47 -15.22
N GLY A 258 4.04 33.12 -14.01
CA GLY A 258 3.86 33.89 -12.78
C GLY A 258 5.04 33.72 -11.83
N GLU A 259 5.97 34.67 -11.92
CA GLU A 259 6.94 35.17 -10.93
C GLU A 259 6.45 35.09 -9.48
N ASP A 260 7.24 34.95 -8.41
CA ASP A 260 8.68 34.75 -8.15
C ASP A 260 8.82 34.55 -6.62
N ALA A 261 10.01 34.12 -6.17
CA ALA A 261 10.58 34.13 -4.81
C ALA A 261 11.12 32.75 -4.37
N GLY A 262 12.24 32.38 -4.97
CA GLY A 262 13.12 31.34 -4.45
C GLY A 262 13.95 31.80 -3.24
N VAL A 263 14.49 30.82 -2.51
CA VAL A 263 15.83 30.88 -1.92
C VAL A 263 16.43 29.50 -2.09
N GLY A 264 17.50 29.42 -2.89
CA GLY A 264 18.23 28.18 -3.14
C GLY A 264 19.13 27.78 -1.99
N SER A 265 19.50 26.51 -2.01
CA SER A 265 20.85 26.07 -1.69
C SER A 265 21.14 24.82 -2.49
N ASP A 266 22.00 24.98 -3.50
CA ASP A 266 22.80 23.91 -4.08
C ASP A 266 23.65 23.29 -2.98
N ALA A 267 23.06 22.32 -2.31
CA ALA A 267 23.77 21.25 -1.63
C ALA A 267 23.01 20.00 -2.04
N GLU A 268 23.61 19.16 -2.88
CA GLU A 268 23.18 17.77 -3.04
C GLU A 268 23.36 17.10 -1.66
N SER A 269 22.39 17.31 -0.77
CA SER A 269 22.30 16.54 0.44
C SER A 269 22.02 15.11 -0.02
N LYS A 270 22.93 14.18 0.28
CA LYS A 270 22.74 12.74 0.10
C LYS A 270 21.43 12.22 0.71
N ASP A 271 20.79 13.01 1.57
CA ASP A 271 19.51 12.72 2.19
C ASP A 271 18.30 12.90 1.25
N ASP A 272 18.44 13.61 0.12
CA ASP A 272 17.35 13.86 -0.84
C ASP A 272 17.26 12.83 -1.96
N GLU A 273 18.27 11.97 -2.10
CA GLU A 273 18.20 10.85 -3.02
C GLU A 273 17.18 9.82 -2.51
N PRO A 274 16.23 9.39 -3.36
CA PRO A 274 15.34 8.30 -3.00
C PRO A 274 16.15 7.02 -2.82
N PRO A 275 15.83 6.17 -1.82
CA PRO A 275 16.53 4.91 -1.59
C PRO A 275 16.52 3.95 -2.80
N VAL A 276 15.56 4.12 -3.71
CA VAL A 276 15.44 3.30 -4.92
C VAL A 276 15.85 4.11 -6.14
N SER A 277 16.83 3.59 -6.89
CA SER A 277 17.29 4.20 -8.13
C SER A 277 16.22 4.10 -9.24
N LYS A 278 16.35 4.92 -10.29
CA LYS A 278 15.45 4.83 -11.45
C LYS A 278 15.53 3.46 -12.11
N GLU A 279 16.75 2.95 -12.27
CA GLU A 279 17.03 1.71 -12.99
C GLU A 279 16.49 0.51 -12.21
N ASP A 280 16.70 0.48 -10.90
CA ASP A 280 16.14 -0.56 -10.03
C ASP A 280 14.62 -0.58 -10.10
N LEU A 281 13.98 0.59 -10.09
CA LEU A 281 12.53 0.68 -10.18
C LEU A 281 11.97 0.17 -11.52
N GLU A 282 12.70 0.34 -12.63
CA GLU A 282 12.28 -0.18 -13.95
C GLU A 282 12.54 -1.68 -14.09
N ASN A 283 13.60 -2.19 -13.45
CA ASN A 283 13.99 -3.58 -13.49
C ASN A 283 13.17 -4.45 -12.52
N GLN A 284 12.64 -3.86 -11.44
CA GLN A 284 11.78 -4.55 -10.49
C GLN A 284 10.31 -4.55 -10.94
N GLN A 285 9.67 -5.71 -10.86
CA GLN A 285 8.22 -5.86 -11.08
C GLN A 285 7.60 -6.75 -9.98
N PRO A 286 6.27 -6.65 -9.76
CA PRO A 286 5.52 -7.63 -8.99
C PRO A 286 5.82 -9.06 -9.47
N GLY A 287 6.13 -9.94 -8.50
CA GLY A 287 6.37 -11.35 -8.79
C GLY A 287 5.11 -11.98 -9.37
N ARG A 288 5.21 -12.67 -10.52
CA ARG A 288 4.07 -13.34 -11.15
C ARG A 288 4.07 -14.80 -10.73
N ARG A 289 3.45 -15.07 -9.59
CA ARG A 289 3.26 -16.43 -9.10
C ARG A 289 1.95 -16.98 -9.67
N ASP A 290 2.05 -18.07 -10.43
CA ASP A 290 0.90 -18.71 -11.08
C ASP A 290 0.05 -19.56 -10.12
N ASP A 291 0.56 -19.86 -8.90
CA ASP A 291 -0.10 -20.76 -7.95
C ASP A 291 -0.55 -20.05 -6.67
N VAL A 292 -1.88 -19.96 -6.51
CA VAL A 292 -2.60 -19.51 -5.32
C VAL A 292 -2.52 -20.61 -4.25
N GLY A 293 -1.32 -20.78 -3.68
CA GLY A 293 -1.02 -21.90 -2.78
C GLY A 293 0.48 -22.11 -2.51
N ALA A 294 1.35 -21.43 -3.24
CA ALA A 294 2.78 -21.43 -2.95
C ALA A 294 3.06 -20.73 -1.62
N TRP A 295 3.76 -21.42 -0.71
CA TRP A 295 4.33 -20.82 0.50
C TRP A 295 5.51 -19.93 0.12
N ALA A 296 5.84 -18.92 0.94
CA ALA A 296 7.07 -18.17 0.75
C ALA A 296 8.27 -19.13 0.69
N GLN A 297 9.29 -18.77 -0.08
CA GLN A 297 10.56 -19.48 -0.04
C GLN A 297 11.10 -19.39 1.40
N LEU A 298 11.44 -20.54 1.99
CA LEU A 298 11.93 -20.62 3.36
C LEU A 298 13.21 -19.79 3.51
N ASN A 299 13.08 -18.55 4.00
CA ASN A 299 14.22 -17.75 4.41
C ASN A 299 14.69 -18.24 5.79
N VAL A 300 15.56 -19.26 5.78
CA VAL A 300 16.28 -19.71 6.99
C VAL A 300 17.25 -18.60 7.38
N LYS A 301 16.78 -17.63 8.18
CA LYS A 301 17.66 -16.66 8.81
C LYS A 301 18.49 -17.42 9.86
N GLU A 302 19.82 -17.28 9.81
CA GLU A 302 20.67 -17.70 10.93
C GLU A 302 20.26 -16.88 12.15
N GLN A 303 19.46 -17.49 13.04
CA GLN A 303 19.26 -16.91 14.35
C GLN A 303 20.60 -16.97 15.07
N ASN A 304 21.02 -15.85 15.65
CA ASN A 304 22.10 -15.83 16.63
C ASN A 304 21.69 -16.76 17.78
N LEU A 305 22.04 -18.04 17.68
CA LEU A 305 21.95 -18.98 18.78
C LEU A 305 22.66 -18.33 19.96
N THR A 306 22.11 -18.51 21.16
CA THR A 306 22.70 -18.05 22.42
C THR A 306 24.22 -18.29 22.39
N ARG A 307 24.99 -17.22 22.15
CA ARG A 307 26.46 -17.31 22.20
C ARG A 307 26.80 -17.75 23.61
N HIS A 308 27.60 -18.80 23.71
CA HIS A 308 28.16 -19.21 24.99
C HIS A 308 29.10 -18.09 25.44
N VAL A 309 28.59 -17.16 26.24
CA VAL A 309 29.42 -16.11 26.85
C VAL A 309 30.40 -16.85 27.77
N PRO A 310 31.73 -16.71 27.61
CA PRO A 310 32.69 -17.24 28.57
C PRO A 310 32.69 -16.32 29.79
N GLY A 311 31.62 -16.40 30.58
CA GLY A 311 31.48 -15.80 31.90
C GLY A 311 31.41 -16.93 32.90
N GLY A 312 32.45 -17.09 33.72
CA GLY A 312 32.48 -18.13 34.75
C GLY A 312 31.28 -18.01 35.68
N LEU A 313 30.31 -18.93 35.54
CA LEU A 313 29.32 -19.18 36.57
C LEU A 313 30.09 -19.46 37.87
N GLY A 314 30.01 -18.52 38.79
CA GLY A 314 30.77 -18.52 40.04
C GLY A 314 30.66 -19.88 40.72
N LYS A 315 31.81 -20.54 40.92
CA LYS A 315 31.91 -21.72 41.77
C LYS A 315 31.29 -21.36 43.12
N LYS A 316 30.19 -22.03 43.47
CA LYS A 316 29.64 -22.02 44.84
C LYS A 316 30.79 -22.28 45.80
N ARG A 317 31.08 -21.32 46.68
CA ARG A 317 32.06 -21.50 47.76
C ARG A 317 31.52 -22.59 48.69
N ILE A 318 32.15 -23.77 48.64
CA ILE A 318 31.94 -24.81 49.64
C ILE A 318 32.63 -24.33 50.92
N ALA A 319 31.88 -24.22 52.02
CA ALA A 319 32.45 -23.86 53.31
C ALA A 319 33.39 -24.97 53.79
N SER A 320 34.65 -24.64 54.10
CA SER A 320 35.59 -25.59 54.69
C SER A 320 35.24 -25.79 56.17
N ASN A 321 34.78 -26.98 56.54
CA ASN A 321 34.75 -27.41 57.94
C ASN A 321 36.12 -27.98 58.30
N MET A 322 36.99 -27.15 58.86
CA MET A 322 38.11 -27.62 59.68
C MET A 322 37.97 -26.98 61.07
N GLY A 323 37.23 -27.69 61.93
CA GLY A 323 37.25 -27.48 63.37
C GLY A 323 38.41 -28.25 64.00
N ARG A 324 39.09 -27.61 64.94
CA ARG A 324 40.13 -28.15 65.82
C ARG A 324 39.69 -29.44 66.53
N ASN A 325 40.54 -30.46 66.51
CA ASN A 325 41.31 -30.96 67.66
C ASN A 325 42.33 -32.01 67.20
#